data_AF-A0A8J2TGE8-F1
#
_entry.id   AF-A0A8J2TGE8-F1
#
_cell.length_a   1.000
_cell.length_b   1.000
_cell.length_c   1.000
_cell.angle_alpha   90.00
_cell.angle_beta   90.00
_cell.angle_gamma   90.00
#
_symmetry.space_group_name_H-M   'P 1'
#
loop_
_entity.id
_entity.type
_entity.pdbx_description
1 polymer ?
#
loop_
_entity_poly.entity_id
_entity_poly.type
_entity_poly.pdbx_seq_one_letter_code
_entity_poly.pdbx_strand_id
1 'polypeptide(L)'
;MFYLRPSRNVLSILEDLVVNSTLIILGSLFSFALIGCGQQPSTKEATVGLCQDLAMLQQELVSLASLTPESKVSELKAIRDRIQLSLDKVKRAESVLQDVRLDELKKAEENFKKTIDGISAKETLADASVQVRQAGAEVEAARAQATSAVQCP
;
A
#
# COMPACT_ATOMS: atom_id res chain seq x y z
N MET A 1 -28.48 6.65 -63.21
CA MET A 1 -27.98 8.04 -63.31
C MET A 1 -26.66 8.10 -62.56
N PHE A 2 -25.57 8.46 -63.25
CA PHE A 2 -24.19 8.63 -62.78
C PHE A 2 -24.10 9.69 -61.65
N TYR A 3 -23.18 9.65 -60.67
CA TYR A 3 -21.74 10.03 -60.69
C TYR A 3 -21.10 9.55 -59.36
N LEU A 4 -20.03 8.73 -59.36
CA LEU A 4 -18.58 9.04 -59.34
C LEU A 4 -17.97 9.49 -57.97
N ARG A 5 -17.00 8.68 -57.51
CA ARG A 5 -15.96 8.87 -56.43
C ARG A 5 -15.15 10.17 -56.64
N PRO A 6 -14.44 10.75 -55.62
CA PRO A 6 -13.19 10.16 -55.12
C PRO A 6 -12.79 10.46 -53.63
N SER A 7 -12.24 9.46 -52.94
CA SER A 7 -10.84 9.40 -52.44
C SER A 7 -10.49 10.20 -51.17
N ARG A 8 -10.44 9.50 -50.03
CA ARG A 8 -9.17 9.36 -49.28
C ARG A 8 -9.19 8.08 -48.44
N ASN A 9 -8.16 7.29 -48.68
CA ASN A 9 -7.87 5.98 -48.13
C ASN A 9 -7.78 5.99 -46.59
N VAL A 10 -8.65 5.24 -45.92
CA VAL A 10 -8.42 4.77 -44.54
C VAL A 10 -7.60 3.46 -44.55
N LEU A 11 -7.33 2.92 -45.74
CA LEU A 11 -6.47 1.76 -45.97
C LEU A 11 -5.05 1.94 -45.38
N SER A 12 -4.62 3.18 -45.13
CA SER A 12 -3.31 3.48 -44.52
C SER A 12 -3.26 3.36 -42.99
N ILE A 13 -4.39 3.24 -42.28
CA ILE A 13 -4.39 3.09 -40.80
C ILE A 13 -4.19 1.62 -40.39
N LEU A 14 -4.50 0.68 -41.30
CA LEU A 14 -4.42 -0.76 -41.05
C LEU A 14 -3.01 -1.34 -41.30
N GLU A 15 -2.14 -0.66 -42.03
CA GLU A 15 -0.77 -1.13 -42.33
C GLU A 15 0.25 -0.83 -41.21
N ASP A 16 -0.01 0.12 -40.31
CA ASP A 16 0.92 0.47 -39.21
C ASP A 16 0.79 -0.41 -37.94
N LEU A 17 -0.31 -1.18 -37.77
CA LEU A 17 -0.48 -2.03 -36.57
C LEU A 17 -0.05 -3.50 -36.74
N VAL A 18 0.09 -3.99 -37.97
CA VAL A 18 0.50 -5.39 -38.24
C VAL A 18 2.02 -5.55 -38.28
N VAL A 19 2.78 -4.46 -38.47
CA VAL A 19 4.25 -4.46 -38.52
C VAL A 19 4.86 -3.96 -37.20
N ASN A 20 4.38 -4.48 -36.07
CA ASN A 20 5.17 -4.46 -34.84
C ASN A 20 4.88 -5.64 -33.91
N SER A 21 4.49 -6.78 -34.50
CA SER A 21 4.17 -8.03 -33.78
C SER A 21 5.35 -9.00 -33.60
N THR A 22 6.60 -8.58 -33.83
CA THR A 22 7.75 -9.46 -33.57
C THR A 22 9.00 -8.67 -33.23
N LEU A 23 9.10 -8.22 -31.97
CA LEU A 23 10.33 -8.13 -31.13
C LEU A 23 10.10 -7.16 -29.95
N ILE A 24 10.75 -7.45 -28.81
CA ILE A 24 10.73 -6.75 -27.50
C ILE A 24 9.73 -7.39 -26.51
N ILE A 25 10.01 -8.59 -25.97
CA ILE A 25 10.84 -8.89 -24.77
C ILE A 25 10.11 -8.57 -23.44
N LEU A 26 10.04 -9.60 -22.59
CA LEU A 26 9.60 -9.67 -21.19
C LEU A 26 9.42 -8.34 -20.44
N GLY A 27 8.25 -8.19 -19.83
CA GLY A 27 8.05 -7.34 -18.66
C GLY A 27 7.03 -6.22 -18.87
N SER A 28 6.01 -6.23 -18.01
CA SER A 28 5.31 -5.06 -17.45
C SER A 28 4.90 -3.94 -18.41
N LEU A 29 3.59 -3.78 -18.65
CA LEU A 29 2.92 -2.51 -19.01
C LEU A 29 1.41 -2.84 -19.15
N PHE A 30 0.65 -2.82 -18.06
CA PHE A 30 -0.13 -1.65 -17.67
C PHE A 30 -0.91 -1.05 -18.86
N SER A 31 -2.03 -1.71 -19.19
CA SER A 31 -3.04 -1.18 -20.10
C SER A 31 -3.77 0.00 -19.44
N PHE A 32 -3.19 1.20 -19.51
CA PHE A 32 -3.94 2.44 -19.30
C PHE A 32 -4.71 2.78 -20.58
N ALA A 33 -5.90 2.20 -20.70
CA ALA A 33 -6.93 2.72 -21.59
C ALA A 33 -7.65 3.89 -20.91
N LEU A 34 -7.39 5.07 -21.45
CA LEU A 34 -8.06 6.37 -21.32
C LEU A 34 -9.52 6.34 -20.80
N ILE A 35 -9.81 7.14 -19.76
CA ILE A 35 -10.89 8.15 -19.70
C ILE A 35 -10.49 9.17 -18.62
N GLY A 36 -10.31 10.42 -19.03
CA GLY A 36 -10.21 11.55 -18.10
C GLY A 36 -11.57 11.83 -17.50
N CYS A 37 -11.77 11.37 -16.27
CA CYS A 37 -12.72 11.90 -15.30
C CYS A 37 -12.03 11.78 -13.95
N GLY A 38 -11.87 12.90 -13.23
CA GLY A 38 -11.47 12.88 -11.83
C GLY A 38 -12.61 12.28 -11.00
N GLN A 39 -12.81 10.98 -11.09
CA GLN A 39 -13.73 10.25 -10.23
C GLN A 39 -12.97 9.93 -8.95
N GLN A 40 -13.27 10.70 -7.91
CA GLN A 40 -12.93 10.33 -6.56
C GLN A 40 -13.42 8.89 -6.32
N PRO A 41 -12.59 7.98 -5.78
CA PRO A 41 -12.98 6.59 -5.56
C PRO A 41 -14.30 6.55 -4.78
N SER A 42 -15.20 5.67 -5.20
CA SER A 42 -16.44 5.45 -4.45
C SER A 42 -16.13 4.99 -3.04
N THR A 43 -17.01 5.26 -2.07
CA THR A 43 -16.85 4.80 -0.68
C THR A 43 -16.56 3.30 -0.61
N LYS A 44 -17.16 2.49 -1.49
CA LYS A 44 -16.94 1.04 -1.57
C LYS A 44 -15.52 0.69 -2.00
N GLU A 45 -14.99 1.35 -3.02
CA GLU A 45 -13.61 1.14 -3.48
C GLU A 45 -12.60 1.61 -2.43
N ALA A 46 -12.89 2.72 -1.76
CA ALA A 46 -12.08 3.23 -0.65
C ALA A 46 -12.04 2.26 0.54
N THR A 47 -13.18 1.66 0.90
CA THR A 47 -13.24 0.61 1.94
C THR A 47 -12.40 -0.61 1.55
N VAL A 48 -12.52 -1.10 0.32
CA VAL A 48 -11.71 -2.24 -0.15
C VAL A 48 -10.21 -1.91 -0.09
N GLY A 49 -9.81 -0.71 -0.54
CA GLY A 49 -8.43 -0.24 -0.46
C GLY A 49 -7.93 -0.17 0.99
N LEU A 50 -8.71 0.40 1.89
CA LEU A 50 -8.37 0.45 3.32
C LEU A 50 -8.19 -0.94 3.93
N CYS A 51 -9.05 -1.90 3.59
CA CYS A 51 -8.92 -3.27 4.07
C CYS A 51 -7.65 -3.95 3.55
N GLN A 52 -7.27 -3.70 2.29
CA GLN A 52 -6.00 -4.18 1.74
C GLN A 52 -4.81 -3.54 2.46
N ASP A 53 -4.86 -2.24 2.74
CA ASP A 53 -3.81 -1.52 3.46
C ASP A 53 -3.66 -2.04 4.92
N LEU A 54 -4.78 -2.30 5.60
CA LEU A 54 -4.79 -2.89 6.94
C LEU A 54 -4.25 -4.33 6.94
N ALA A 55 -4.48 -5.11 5.88
CA ALA A 55 -3.90 -6.44 5.71
C ALA A 55 -2.39 -6.38 5.44
N MET A 56 -1.92 -5.43 4.62
CA MET A 56 -0.49 -5.20 4.43
C MET A 56 0.20 -4.79 5.73
N LEU A 57 -0.43 -3.93 6.53
CA LEU A 57 0.07 -3.57 7.86
C LEU A 57 0.22 -4.79 8.77
N GLN A 58 -0.75 -5.71 8.75
CA GLN A 58 -0.66 -6.97 9.49
C GLN A 58 0.54 -7.81 9.06
N GLN A 59 0.82 -7.90 7.76
CA GLN A 59 1.99 -8.65 7.26
C GLN A 59 3.31 -8.05 7.76
N GLU A 60 3.40 -6.72 7.85
CA GLU A 60 4.57 -6.05 8.41
C GLU A 60 4.72 -6.29 9.92
N LEU A 61 3.61 -6.37 10.66
CA LEU A 61 3.60 -6.72 12.09
C LEU A 61 3.97 -8.20 12.33
N VAL A 62 3.60 -9.10 11.41
CA VAL A 62 4.09 -10.48 11.42
C VAL A 62 5.60 -10.51 11.17
N SER A 63 6.11 -9.68 10.25
CA SER A 63 7.55 -9.55 10.01
C SER A 63 8.29 -9.04 11.25
N LEU A 64 7.70 -8.10 11.99
CA LEU A 64 8.20 -7.65 13.29
C LEU A 64 8.26 -8.81 14.30
N ALA A 65 7.20 -9.63 14.38
CA ALA A 65 7.14 -10.77 15.29
C ALA A 65 8.13 -11.89 14.94
N SER A 66 8.61 -11.93 13.69
CA SER A 66 9.63 -12.89 13.24
C SER A 66 11.05 -12.50 13.64
N LEU A 67 11.28 -11.28 14.13
CA LEU A 67 12.58 -10.86 14.64
C LEU A 67 12.97 -11.68 15.86
N THR A 68 14.25 -12.06 15.89
CA THR A 68 14.87 -12.79 16.98
C THR A 68 15.78 -11.85 17.79
N PRO A 69 16.18 -12.23 19.02
CA PRO A 69 17.16 -11.46 19.80
C PRO A 69 18.50 -11.22 19.08
N GLU A 70 18.86 -12.11 18.16
CA GLU A 70 20.06 -12.07 17.31
C GLU A 70 19.92 -11.11 16.11
N SER A 71 18.71 -10.62 15.83
CA SER A 71 18.45 -9.74 14.70
C SER A 71 19.12 -8.37 14.90
N LYS A 72 19.43 -7.69 13.80
CA LYS A 72 20.10 -6.38 13.84
C LYS A 72 19.09 -5.27 14.06
N VAL A 73 19.49 -4.23 14.80
CA VAL A 73 18.68 -3.00 14.96
C VAL A 73 18.34 -2.36 13.61
N SER A 74 19.19 -2.51 12.60
CA SER A 74 18.91 -2.07 11.23
C SER A 74 17.70 -2.80 10.59
N GLU A 75 17.52 -4.09 10.86
CA GLU A 75 16.40 -4.88 10.35
C GLU A 75 15.09 -4.45 11.01
N LEU A 76 15.13 -4.23 12.33
CA LEU A 76 14.01 -3.64 13.09
C LEU A 76 13.63 -2.26 12.53
N LYS A 77 14.61 -1.38 12.29
CA LYS A 77 14.35 -0.05 11.73
C LYS A 77 13.75 -0.11 10.34
N ALA A 78 14.18 -1.06 9.50
CA ALA A 78 13.60 -1.28 8.18
C ALA A 78 12.14 -1.79 8.26
N ILE A 79 11.82 -2.70 9.19
CA ILE A 79 10.43 -3.11 9.43
C ILE A 79 9.57 -1.93 9.87
N ARG A 80 10.09 -1.08 10.77
CA ARG A 80 9.40 0.14 11.21
C ARG A 80 9.14 1.12 10.07
N ASP A 81 10.08 1.30 9.12
CA ASP A 81 9.83 2.10 7.92
C ASP A 81 8.67 1.54 7.09
N ARG A 82 8.59 0.21 6.93
CA ARG A 82 7.51 -0.42 6.15
C ARG A 82 6.17 -0.34 6.86
N ILE A 83 6.13 -0.52 8.19
CA ILE A 83 4.94 -0.29 9.03
C ILE A 83 4.44 1.14 8.84
N GLN A 84 5.35 2.13 8.94
CA GLN A 84 5.02 3.54 8.74
C GLN A 84 4.46 3.80 7.34
N LEU A 85 5.08 3.25 6.30
CA LEU A 85 4.62 3.39 4.92
C LEU A 85 3.23 2.76 4.69
N SER A 86 2.96 1.61 5.29
CA SER A 86 1.63 0.97 5.25
C SER A 86 0.60 1.84 5.96
N LEU A 87 0.94 2.41 7.10
CA LEU A 87 0.05 3.31 7.83
C LEU A 87 -0.24 4.61 7.11
N ASP A 88 0.72 5.17 6.38
CA ASP A 88 0.48 6.35 5.55
C ASP A 88 -0.51 6.06 4.42
N LYS A 89 -0.60 4.81 3.95
CA LYS A 89 -1.67 4.38 3.02
C LYS A 89 -3.03 4.32 3.73
N VAL A 90 -3.10 3.69 4.90
CA VAL A 90 -4.32 3.64 5.74
C VAL A 90 -4.83 5.06 6.07
N LYS A 91 -3.94 5.99 6.46
CA LYS A 91 -4.28 7.41 6.74
C LYS A 91 -4.85 8.13 5.52
N ARG A 92 -4.38 7.85 4.30
CA ARG A 92 -4.94 8.44 3.08
C ARG A 92 -6.39 7.99 2.87
N ALA A 93 -6.72 6.74 3.20
CA ALA A 93 -8.09 6.25 3.07
C ALA A 93 -9.06 6.90 4.09
N GLU A 94 -8.56 7.31 5.26
CA GLU A 94 -9.34 8.09 6.25
C GLU A 94 -9.91 9.39 5.67
N SER A 95 -9.14 10.07 4.82
CA SER A 95 -9.61 11.32 4.17
C SER A 95 -10.80 11.09 3.24
N VAL A 96 -10.98 9.86 2.75
CA VAL A 96 -12.08 9.45 1.88
C VAL A 96 -13.24 8.88 2.69
N LEU A 97 -12.93 8.20 3.81
CA LEU A 97 -13.88 7.55 4.71
C LEU A 97 -14.03 8.36 6.01
N GLN A 98 -14.74 9.49 5.94
CA GLN A 98 -14.86 10.49 7.02
C GLN A 98 -15.36 9.92 8.37
N ASP A 99 -15.99 8.75 8.38
CA ASP A 99 -16.52 8.10 9.58
C ASP A 99 -15.52 7.13 10.25
N VAL A 100 -14.40 6.80 9.61
CA VAL A 100 -13.40 5.89 10.17
C VAL A 100 -12.41 6.67 11.01
N ARG A 101 -12.54 6.57 12.33
CA ARG A 101 -11.61 7.19 13.28
C ARG A 101 -10.38 6.30 13.43
N LEU A 102 -9.23 6.76 12.94
CA LEU A 102 -7.95 6.04 13.04
C LEU A 102 -7.02 6.60 14.12
N ASP A 103 -7.54 7.43 15.04
CA ASP A 103 -6.73 8.13 16.04
C ASP A 103 -5.90 7.19 16.93
N GLU A 104 -6.51 6.08 17.39
CA GLU A 104 -5.80 5.07 18.19
C GLU A 104 -4.70 4.37 17.39
N LEU A 105 -4.92 4.14 16.09
CA LEU A 105 -3.92 3.54 15.22
C LEU A 105 -2.73 4.49 14.98
N LYS A 106 -3.00 5.79 14.80
CA LYS A 106 -1.95 6.83 14.70
C LYS A 106 -1.14 6.91 16.00
N LYS A 107 -1.82 6.92 17.15
CA LYS A 107 -1.19 7.00 18.46
C LYS A 107 -0.31 5.77 18.75
N ALA A 108 -0.81 4.57 18.44
CA ALA A 108 -0.04 3.34 18.60
C ALA A 108 1.21 3.34 17.71
N GLU A 109 1.12 3.82 16.47
CA GLU A 109 2.28 3.96 15.59
C GLU A 109 3.30 4.96 16.13
N GLU A 110 2.86 6.14 16.55
CA GLU A 110 3.78 7.13 17.11
C GLU A 110 4.53 6.57 18.32
N ASN A 111 3.85 5.80 19.17
CA ASN A 111 4.48 5.12 20.31
C ASN A 111 5.50 4.07 19.84
N PHE A 112 5.13 3.26 18.85
CA PHE A 112 6.02 2.26 18.25
C PHE A 112 7.26 2.90 17.62
N LYS A 113 7.08 3.98 16.84
CA LYS A 113 8.16 4.75 16.24
C LYS A 113 9.08 5.32 17.31
N LYS A 114 8.55 5.98 18.34
CA LYS A 114 9.33 6.52 19.47
C LYS A 114 10.12 5.44 20.20
N THR A 115 9.50 4.28 20.41
CA THR A 115 10.14 3.12 21.04
C THR A 115 11.36 2.68 20.23
N ILE A 116 11.24 2.56 18.91
CA ILE A 116 12.34 2.12 18.04
C ILE A 116 13.42 3.19 17.84
N ASP A 117 13.01 4.45 17.70
CA ASP A 117 13.94 5.58 17.56
C ASP A 117 14.76 5.81 18.84
N GLY A 118 14.22 5.42 20.00
CA GLY A 118 14.91 5.46 21.29
C GLY A 118 15.98 4.36 21.47
N ILE A 119 15.96 3.30 20.66
CA ILE A 119 16.94 2.21 20.74
C ILE A 119 18.26 2.68 20.12
N SER A 120 19.32 2.61 20.92
CA SER A 120 20.66 2.91 20.45
C SER A 120 21.10 1.89 19.41
N ALA A 121 21.80 2.34 18.36
CA ALA A 121 22.35 1.45 17.34
C ALA A 121 23.42 0.47 17.89
N LYS A 122 23.89 0.69 19.13
CA LYS A 122 24.85 -0.16 19.84
C LYS A 122 24.18 -1.17 20.78
N GLU A 123 22.87 -1.06 21.03
CA GLU A 123 22.12 -2.01 21.83
C GLU A 123 21.76 -3.25 21.01
N THR A 124 21.63 -4.39 21.69
CA THR A 124 21.13 -5.60 21.05
C THR A 124 19.61 -5.55 20.98
N LEU A 125 19.02 -6.26 20.01
CA LEU A 125 17.57 -6.42 20.00
C LEU A 125 17.07 -7.20 21.22
N ALA A 126 17.91 -8.04 21.83
CA ALA A 126 17.56 -8.76 23.05
C ALA A 126 17.11 -7.81 24.17
N ASP A 127 17.86 -6.73 24.40
CA ASP A 127 17.60 -5.75 25.45
C ASP A 127 16.32 -4.93 25.20
N ALA A 128 16.04 -4.61 23.93
CA ALA A 128 14.86 -3.84 23.54
C ALA A 128 13.64 -4.70 23.16
N SER A 129 13.79 -6.02 23.08
CA SER A 129 12.79 -6.94 22.50
C SER A 129 11.42 -6.84 23.18
N VAL A 130 11.40 -6.71 24.51
CA VAL A 130 10.15 -6.61 25.29
C VAL A 130 9.39 -5.34 24.91
N GLN A 131 10.08 -4.18 24.90
CA GLN A 131 9.46 -2.89 24.60
C GLN A 131 8.97 -2.84 23.15
N VAL A 132 9.78 -3.34 22.20
CA VAL A 132 9.42 -3.41 20.78
C VAL A 132 8.20 -4.31 20.56
N ARG A 133 8.17 -5.48 21.20
CA ARG A 133 7.03 -6.42 21.08
C ARG A 133 5.77 -5.84 21.67
N GLN A 134 5.86 -5.17 22.82
CA GLN A 134 4.72 -4.51 23.44
C GLN A 134 4.17 -3.41 22.53
N ALA A 135 5.02 -2.52 22.03
CA ALA A 135 4.59 -1.45 21.14
C ALA A 135 4.05 -1.98 19.80
N GLY A 136 4.62 -3.06 19.25
CA GLY A 136 4.08 -3.74 18.07
C GLY A 136 2.69 -4.36 18.32
N ALA A 137 2.47 -4.93 19.50
CA ALA A 137 1.16 -5.47 19.88
C ALA A 137 0.10 -4.37 20.03
N GLU A 138 0.47 -3.17 20.50
CA GLU A 138 -0.43 -2.01 20.53
C GLU A 138 -0.86 -1.60 19.12
N VAL A 139 0.07 -1.59 18.15
CA VAL A 139 -0.26 -1.32 16.75
C VAL A 139 -1.18 -2.39 16.17
N GLU A 140 -0.93 -3.69 16.43
CA GLU A 140 -1.82 -4.77 15.97
C GLU A 140 -3.22 -4.65 16.59
N ALA A 141 -3.32 -4.34 17.88
CA ALA A 141 -4.60 -4.15 18.55
C ALA A 141 -5.40 -3.00 17.92
N ALA A 142 -4.76 -1.86 17.69
CA ALA A 142 -5.41 -0.71 17.04
C ALA A 142 -5.78 -1.01 15.58
N ARG A 143 -4.92 -1.76 14.86
CA ARG A 143 -5.19 -2.21 13.49
C ARG A 143 -6.37 -3.18 13.43
N ALA A 144 -6.49 -4.09 14.37
CA ALA A 144 -7.64 -5.01 14.48
C ALA A 144 -8.94 -4.23 14.76
N GLN A 145 -8.90 -3.25 15.67
CA GLN A 145 -10.05 -2.36 15.92
C GLN A 145 -10.46 -1.60 14.66
N ALA A 146 -9.49 -1.02 13.93
CA ALA A 146 -9.76 -0.36 12.65
C ALA A 146 -10.41 -1.33 11.66
N THR A 147 -9.85 -2.53 11.49
CA THR A 147 -10.37 -3.59 10.61
C THR A 147 -11.83 -3.93 10.92
N SER A 148 -12.19 -4.06 12.19
CA SER A 148 -13.58 -4.28 12.61
C SER A 148 -14.48 -3.07 12.35
N ALA A 149 -13.99 -1.85 12.56
CA ALA A 149 -14.76 -0.63 12.34
C ALA A 149 -15.13 -0.43 10.86
N VAL A 150 -14.23 -0.78 9.93
CA VAL A 150 -14.50 -0.71 8.48
C VAL A 150 -15.19 -1.95 7.91
N GLN A 151 -15.47 -2.95 8.75
CA GLN A 151 -16.11 -4.21 8.35
C GLN A 151 -15.38 -4.91 7.20
N CYS A 152 -14.05 -5.00 7.33
CA CYS A 152 -13.25 -5.71 6.35
C CYS A 152 -13.60 -7.21 6.35
N PRO A 153 -13.68 -7.85 5.17
CA PRO A 153 -14.00 -9.27 5.02
C PRO A 153 -12.89 -10.19 5.55
#